data_AF-A0A1Q9D2Q5-F1
#
_entry.id   AF-A0A1Q9D2Q5-F1
#
_cell.length_a   1.000
_cell.length_b   1.000
_cell.length_c   1.000
_cell.angle_alpha   90.00
_cell.angle_beta   90.00
_cell.angle_gamma   90.00
#
_symmetry.space_group_name_H-M   'P 1'
#
loop_
_entity.id
_entity.type
_entity.pdbx_description
1 polymer ?
#
loop_
_entity_poly.entity_id
_entity_poly.type
_entity_poly.pdbx_seq_one_letter_code
_entity_poly.pdbx_strand_id
1 'polypeptide(L)'
;MEPEEDPVELAMERDWQANLAAEEAARQKAEDRWDAVYLLENTRSTVLCVPALRAEACLLIMVKIRSKKFGAAEKLKHSAKRDRGAARGVNKQHHKLKLACSSTPQQKTVQLRDFQQEWFFSDIVGLTDKQAEMMLRRFGVLPKKGGVLHCWQCGERMSQASSSTGADSGDVKQCCNCKVPGRHYLQLRHSQVAWTPFWQGQGCTRGYAPKYAAFLRLCYCLGVRTPPDALPHYVNDTKTQVGRDTLRWWVEAVRYALAYVEMKEQKDVLLKADGASHLVVRQGFTARHAKKRQRTKEEKYRKKSAKDTPKQAQHGRVLVMSGRFSKKTVVRPLPHTVQKRGAPGGGETFREILPLMTRHIESDSVVAASDSGSGLTKAWQALGVPAAQARHGLDEMTPTVSFPSACLSSKQARTVRKAAAVKKKPAAQFSPKKRSFRIVGGDNQCELQIAVGKNQLRRVNALGRMAPRHAHVTLLAARRLLQNPGLRSVLDTLRAYREDRAGKVGCNPAHFADVLKDSRWLFA
;
A
#
# COMPACT_ATOMS: atom_id res chain seq x y z
N MET A 1 35.65 22.64 67.24
CA MET A 1 35.94 23.66 66.23
C MET A 1 35.36 23.13 64.94
N GLU A 2 34.15 23.56 64.61
CA GLU A 2 33.62 23.33 63.27
C GLU A 2 34.47 24.16 62.29
N PRO A 3 34.87 23.59 61.14
CA PRO A 3 35.66 24.32 60.17
C PRO A 3 34.82 25.48 59.62
N GLU A 4 35.34 26.71 59.71
CA GLU A 4 34.79 27.85 58.98
C GLU A 4 34.83 27.53 57.49
N GLU A 5 33.66 27.40 56.86
CA GLU A 5 33.54 27.21 55.43
C GLU A 5 34.10 28.44 54.69
N ASP A 6 34.91 28.18 53.66
CA ASP A 6 35.57 29.23 52.88
C ASP A 6 34.50 30.11 52.20
N PRO A 7 34.46 31.43 52.47
CA PRO A 7 33.48 32.34 51.89
C PRO A 7 33.50 32.34 50.35
N VAL A 8 34.59 31.91 49.71
CA VAL A 8 34.69 31.78 48.25
C VAL A 8 33.91 30.56 47.75
N GLU A 9 33.98 29.42 48.43
CA GLU A 9 33.22 28.22 48.04
C GLU A 9 31.71 28.45 48.18
N LEU A 10 31.29 29.11 49.26
CA LEU A 10 29.90 29.51 49.47
C LEU A 10 29.39 30.48 48.37
N ALA A 11 30.25 31.37 47.87
CA ALA A 11 29.89 32.26 46.77
C ALA A 11 29.74 31.50 45.44
N MET A 12 30.64 30.55 45.14
CA MET A 12 30.57 29.73 43.94
C MET A 12 29.34 28.81 43.94
N GLU A 13 28.99 28.23 45.10
CA GLU A 13 27.81 27.38 45.21
C GLU A 13 26.51 28.18 45.01
N ARG A 14 26.44 29.41 45.52
CA ARG A 14 25.31 30.31 45.28
C ARG A 14 25.16 30.70 43.81
N ASP A 15 26.25 31.01 43.12
CA ASP A 15 26.24 31.31 41.68
C ASP A 15 25.83 30.09 40.85
N TRP A 16 26.28 28.89 41.24
CA TRP A 16 25.88 27.65 40.59
C TRP A 16 24.38 27.38 40.77
N GLN A 17 23.85 27.52 41.98
CA GLN A 17 22.41 27.36 42.25
C GLN A 17 21.57 28.41 41.51
N ALA A 18 22.04 29.66 41.39
CA ALA A 18 21.36 30.70 40.64
C ALA A 18 21.29 30.39 39.14
N ASN A 19 22.37 29.85 38.56
CA ASN A 19 22.39 29.43 37.16
C ASN A 19 21.45 28.24 36.91
N LEU A 20 21.39 27.28 37.83
CA LEU A 20 20.49 26.13 37.73
C LEU A 20 19.01 26.56 37.76
N ALA A 21 18.67 27.48 38.66
CA ALA A 21 17.33 28.06 38.74
C ALA A 21 16.96 28.87 37.49
N ALA A 22 17.91 29.58 36.89
CA ALA A 22 17.69 30.32 35.64
C ALA A 22 17.45 29.37 34.44
N GLU A 23 18.14 28.24 34.39
CA GLU A 23 17.97 27.23 33.35
C GLU A 23 16.61 26.50 33.47
N GLU A 24 16.18 26.17 34.69
CA GLU A 24 14.85 25.62 34.95
C GLU A 24 13.73 26.62 34.60
N ALA A 25 13.89 27.90 34.95
CA ALA A 25 12.94 28.95 34.58
C ALA A 25 12.84 29.14 33.05
N ALA A 26 13.96 29.05 32.33
CA ALA A 26 13.97 29.12 30.87
C ALA A 26 13.28 27.90 30.24
N ARG A 27 13.45 26.71 30.82
CA ARG A 27 12.79 25.48 30.39
C ARG A 27 11.28 25.54 30.63
N GLN A 28 10.84 26.01 31.79
CA GLN A 28 9.42 26.20 32.10
C GLN A 28 8.77 27.19 31.14
N LYS A 29 9.44 28.32 30.85
CA LYS A 29 8.97 29.32 29.88
C LYS A 29 8.91 28.80 28.45
N ALA A 30 9.74 27.81 28.09
CA ALA A 30 9.66 27.13 26.80
C ALA A 30 8.47 26.16 26.76
N GLU A 31 8.21 25.41 27.83
CA GLU A 31 7.03 24.52 27.94
C GLU A 31 5.72 25.32 27.90
N ASP A 32 5.62 26.43 28.64
CA ASP A 32 4.46 27.32 28.62
C ASP A 32 4.21 27.92 27.22
N ARG A 33 5.28 28.18 26.45
CA ARG A 33 5.19 28.66 25.07
C ARG A 33 4.66 27.59 24.12
N TRP A 34 4.95 26.32 24.35
CA TRP A 34 4.41 25.20 23.58
C TRP A 34 2.93 24.96 23.89
N ASP A 35 2.52 25.07 25.16
CA ASP A 35 1.11 24.95 25.55
C ASP A 35 0.26 26.11 25.01
N ALA A 36 0.81 27.33 24.97
CA ALA A 36 0.16 28.48 24.34
C ALA A 36 -0.04 28.30 22.81
N VAL A 37 0.92 27.68 22.12
CA VAL A 37 0.79 27.36 20.68
C VAL A 37 -0.26 26.26 20.47
N TYR A 38 -0.34 25.27 21.36
CA TYR A 38 -1.33 24.19 21.30
C TYR A 38 -2.77 24.68 21.54
N LEU A 39 -2.96 25.66 22.42
CA LEU A 39 -4.25 26.32 22.67
C LEU A 39 -4.68 27.25 21.51
N LEU A 40 -3.74 27.91 20.83
CA LEU A 40 -4.02 28.74 19.65
C LEU A 40 -4.40 27.91 18.42
N GLU A 41 -3.87 26.70 18.27
CA GLU A 41 -4.28 25.79 17.17
C GLU A 41 -5.64 25.12 17.42
N ASN A 42 -5.99 24.82 18.67
CA ASN A 42 -7.31 24.28 19.00
C ASN A 42 -8.44 25.32 18.95
N THR A 43 -8.17 26.60 19.23
CA THR A 43 -9.19 27.67 19.15
C THR A 43 -9.45 28.16 17.72
N ARG A 44 -8.50 27.99 16.78
CA ARG A 44 -8.72 28.22 15.33
C ARG A 44 -9.61 27.17 14.65
N SER A 45 -10.00 26.12 15.36
CA SER A 45 -10.81 25.02 14.81
C SER A 45 -12.32 25.24 14.90
N THR A 46 -12.79 26.31 15.57
CA THR A 46 -14.22 26.42 15.95
C THR A 46 -14.98 27.67 15.50
N VAL A 47 -14.41 28.60 14.73
CA VAL A 47 -15.22 29.69 14.14
C VAL A 47 -14.69 30.03 12.75
N LEU A 48 -15.45 29.63 11.71
CA LEU A 48 -15.77 30.40 10.48
C LEU A 48 -16.56 29.50 9.50
N CYS A 49 -17.87 29.39 9.72
CA CYS A 49 -18.83 29.54 8.61
C CYS A 49 -18.84 31.06 8.28
N VAL A 50 -18.84 31.57 7.05
CA VAL A 50 -19.83 31.42 5.95
C VAL A 50 -19.15 31.78 4.58
N PRO A 51 -19.83 31.93 3.40
CA PRO A 51 -19.43 31.22 2.17
C PRO A 51 -19.06 32.15 0.99
N ALA A 52 -18.07 31.79 0.14
CA ALA A 52 -18.00 32.35 -1.22
C ALA A 52 -17.04 31.58 -2.13
N LEU A 53 -17.63 30.92 -3.14
CA LEU A 53 -17.20 30.94 -4.55
C LEU A 53 -15.69 30.99 -4.85
N ARG A 54 -15.11 29.86 -5.31
CA ARG A 54 -14.51 29.75 -6.67
C ARG A 54 -13.84 28.39 -6.96
N ALA A 55 -14.19 27.91 -8.15
CA ALA A 55 -13.42 27.06 -9.07
C ALA A 55 -13.36 25.54 -8.83
N GLU A 56 -14.43 24.89 -9.26
CA GLU A 56 -14.55 23.49 -9.67
C GLU A 56 -13.31 22.90 -10.40
N ALA A 57 -12.96 21.65 -10.04
CA ALA A 57 -11.82 20.90 -10.55
C ALA A 57 -12.25 19.69 -11.41
N CYS A 58 -11.66 19.50 -12.60
CA CYS A 58 -11.89 18.38 -13.54
C CYS A 58 -10.55 17.87 -14.16
N LEU A 59 -10.47 16.60 -14.59
CA LEU A 59 -9.22 15.79 -14.57
C LEU A 59 -8.95 14.86 -15.77
N LEU A 60 -7.69 14.45 -15.97
CA LEU A 60 -7.25 13.51 -17.01
C LEU A 60 -6.82 12.17 -16.39
N ILE A 61 -7.21 11.09 -17.06
CA ILE A 61 -7.23 9.69 -16.62
C ILE A 61 -6.27 8.83 -17.46
N MET A 62 -5.67 7.75 -16.97
CA MET A 62 -4.42 7.21 -17.52
C MET A 62 -4.10 5.72 -17.22
N VAL A 63 -4.02 4.78 -18.18
CA VAL A 63 -3.78 3.32 -17.98
C VAL A 63 -2.54 2.75 -18.70
N LYS A 64 -1.83 1.71 -18.18
CA LYS A 64 -0.77 0.95 -18.91
C LYS A 64 -0.84 -0.61 -18.83
N ILE A 65 -0.60 -1.32 -19.93
CA ILE A 65 -0.23 -2.74 -19.98
C ILE A 65 1.02 -2.89 -20.87
N ARG A 66 2.09 -3.51 -20.35
CA ARG A 66 3.22 -3.94 -21.19
C ARG A 66 3.10 -5.41 -21.54
N SER A 67 3.03 -5.73 -22.82
CA SER A 67 3.51 -7.01 -23.33
C SER A 67 4.81 -6.78 -24.11
N LYS A 68 5.95 -7.28 -23.62
CA LYS A 68 7.03 -7.75 -24.52
C LYS A 68 8.05 -8.62 -23.79
N LYS A 69 8.51 -9.62 -24.56
CA LYS A 69 9.53 -10.65 -24.32
C LYS A 69 9.06 -11.85 -23.49
N PHE A 70 8.53 -12.89 -24.16
CA PHE A 70 9.08 -14.26 -24.17
C PHE A 70 8.30 -15.14 -25.18
N GLY A 71 8.91 -15.44 -26.32
CA GLY A 71 8.83 -16.74 -27.00
C GLY A 71 7.48 -17.30 -27.51
N ALA A 72 6.64 -16.52 -28.21
CA ALA A 72 5.62 -17.13 -29.07
C ALA A 72 6.20 -17.34 -30.48
N ALA A 73 6.60 -18.57 -30.81
CA ALA A 73 7.25 -18.92 -32.06
C ALA A 73 6.30 -19.06 -33.28
N GLU A 74 4.99 -18.86 -33.15
CA GLU A 74 4.05 -19.33 -34.19
C GLU A 74 3.05 -18.32 -34.77
N LYS A 75 3.19 -17.01 -34.51
CA LYS A 75 2.32 -15.98 -35.15
C LYS A 75 3.06 -14.93 -35.97
N LEU A 76 4.31 -15.19 -36.37
CA LEU A 76 5.11 -14.27 -37.18
C LEU A 76 5.00 -14.47 -38.70
N LYS A 77 4.28 -15.49 -39.19
CA LYS A 77 4.20 -15.76 -40.64
C LYS A 77 3.17 -14.91 -41.39
N HIS A 78 2.23 -14.25 -40.70
CA HIS A 78 1.19 -13.42 -41.35
C HIS A 78 1.03 -12.00 -40.79
N SER A 79 1.83 -11.56 -39.81
CA SER A 79 1.81 -10.13 -39.45
C SER A 79 2.65 -9.40 -40.49
N ALA A 80 2.01 -8.60 -41.35
CA ALA A 80 2.65 -7.66 -42.27
C ALA A 80 3.92 -7.07 -41.63
N LYS A 81 5.03 -7.07 -42.39
CA LYS A 81 6.31 -6.51 -41.95
C LYS A 81 6.04 -5.18 -41.24
N ARG A 82 6.31 -5.16 -39.94
CA ARG A 82 6.09 -4.00 -39.06
C ARG A 82 6.80 -2.79 -39.65
N ASP A 83 6.06 -1.81 -40.15
CA ASP A 83 6.63 -0.62 -40.76
C ASP A 83 7.14 0.34 -39.68
N ARG A 84 8.39 0.13 -39.28
CA ARG A 84 9.12 1.01 -38.35
C ARG A 84 9.27 2.44 -38.91
N GLY A 85 9.17 2.62 -40.22
CA GLY A 85 9.20 3.92 -40.89
C GLY A 85 7.97 4.75 -40.52
N ALA A 86 6.78 4.16 -40.64
CA ALA A 86 5.51 4.78 -40.24
C ALA A 86 5.51 5.19 -38.76
N ALA A 87 5.92 4.29 -37.86
CA ALA A 87 5.99 4.59 -36.42
C ALA A 87 6.98 5.74 -36.11
N ARG A 88 8.14 5.77 -36.79
CA ARG A 88 9.11 6.89 -36.67
C ARG A 88 8.55 8.19 -37.22
N GLY A 89 7.79 8.15 -38.32
CA GLY A 89 7.10 9.30 -38.91
C GLY A 89 6.09 9.92 -37.95
N VAL A 90 5.25 9.10 -37.33
CA VAL A 90 4.25 9.55 -36.33
C VAL A 90 4.93 10.08 -35.07
N ASN A 91 6.00 9.44 -34.60
CA ASN A 91 6.79 9.95 -33.46
C ASN A 91 7.49 11.28 -33.79
N LYS A 92 7.96 11.49 -35.03
CA LYS A 92 8.48 12.80 -35.49
C LYS A 92 7.39 13.86 -35.52
N GLN A 93 6.17 13.52 -35.96
CA GLN A 93 5.02 14.44 -35.90
C GLN A 93 4.67 14.82 -34.46
N HIS A 94 4.74 13.87 -33.52
CA HIS A 94 4.56 14.15 -32.09
C HIS A 94 5.62 15.14 -31.55
N HIS A 95 6.90 14.94 -31.91
CA HIS A 95 7.96 15.89 -31.56
C HIS A 95 7.71 17.29 -32.13
N LYS A 96 7.18 17.42 -33.35
CA LYS A 96 6.81 18.70 -33.96
C LYS A 96 5.67 19.41 -33.21
N LEU A 97 4.72 18.65 -32.66
CA LEU A 97 3.59 19.20 -31.89
C LEU A 97 3.98 19.70 -30.48
N LYS A 98 5.23 19.44 -30.03
CA LYS A 98 5.73 19.81 -28.68
C LYS A 98 4.82 19.34 -27.52
N LEU A 99 3.97 18.36 -27.79
CA LEU A 99 3.10 17.75 -26.78
C LEU A 99 3.95 16.86 -25.86
N ALA A 100 3.64 16.88 -24.57
CA ALA A 100 4.42 16.19 -23.56
C ALA A 100 3.58 15.20 -22.75
N CYS A 101 4.04 13.95 -22.75
CA CYS A 101 3.71 13.00 -21.69
C CYS A 101 4.28 13.53 -20.36
N SER A 102 3.59 13.27 -19.24
CA SER A 102 3.95 13.72 -17.89
C SER A 102 5.35 13.28 -17.43
N SER A 103 5.99 12.33 -18.10
CA SER A 103 7.40 12.03 -17.87
C SER A 103 8.30 13.10 -18.50
N THR A 104 8.78 14.02 -17.67
CA THR A 104 10.16 14.47 -17.84
C THR A 104 11.02 14.04 -16.67
N PRO A 105 12.32 13.77 -16.90
CA PRO A 105 13.22 13.06 -15.99
C PRO A 105 13.67 13.89 -14.78
N GLN A 106 13.08 15.07 -14.55
CA GLN A 106 13.33 15.80 -13.32
C GLN A 106 12.48 15.19 -12.21
N GLN A 107 13.06 14.16 -11.59
CA GLN A 107 12.80 13.82 -10.21
C GLN A 107 12.85 15.12 -9.40
N LYS A 108 11.70 15.75 -9.17
CA LYS A 108 11.39 15.99 -7.77
C LYS A 108 11.15 14.58 -7.24
N THR A 109 12.16 14.03 -6.56
CA THR A 109 11.91 13.01 -5.55
C THR A 109 10.56 13.36 -4.94
N VAL A 110 9.62 12.40 -4.92
CA VAL A 110 8.39 12.60 -4.14
C VAL A 110 8.90 13.17 -2.83
N GLN A 111 8.58 14.44 -2.54
CA GLN A 111 8.95 15.02 -1.27
C GLN A 111 8.36 14.01 -0.30
N LEU A 112 9.25 13.24 0.34
CA LEU A 112 8.85 12.49 1.51
C LEU A 112 8.17 13.58 2.33
N ARG A 113 6.90 13.36 2.73
CA ARG A 113 6.30 14.21 3.74
C ARG A 113 7.37 14.45 4.79
N ASP A 114 7.60 15.70 5.18
CA ASP A 114 8.63 16.04 6.16
C ASP A 114 8.52 15.02 7.29
N PHE A 115 9.51 14.14 7.34
CA PHE A 115 9.44 12.97 8.19
C PHE A 115 9.78 13.47 9.57
N GLN A 116 8.76 13.91 10.29
CA GLN A 116 8.87 14.24 11.69
C GLN A 116 8.96 12.93 12.46
N GLN A 117 10.17 12.63 12.87
CA GLN A 117 10.47 11.43 13.61
C GLN A 117 10.21 11.68 15.10
N GLU A 118 9.07 11.22 15.60
CA GLU A 118 8.71 11.33 17.03
C GLU A 118 9.59 10.46 17.95
N TRP A 119 10.13 9.35 17.42
CA TRP A 119 10.99 8.42 18.17
C TRP A 119 12.19 8.01 17.34
N PHE A 120 13.35 7.93 18.00
CA PHE A 120 14.57 7.37 17.43
C PHE A 120 14.71 5.89 17.78
N PHE A 121 15.58 5.19 17.05
CA PHE A 121 15.80 3.77 17.29
C PHE A 121 16.37 3.51 18.69
N SER A 122 17.25 4.39 19.18
CA SER A 122 17.79 4.37 20.55
C SER A 122 16.69 4.30 21.60
N ASP A 123 15.65 5.12 21.42
CA ASP A 123 14.53 5.24 22.36
C ASP A 123 13.74 3.93 22.42
N ILE A 124 13.59 3.26 21.27
CA ILE A 124 12.85 1.99 21.17
C ILE A 124 13.67 0.80 21.67
N VAL A 125 14.99 0.80 21.45
CA VAL A 125 15.87 -0.29 21.90
C VAL A 125 15.97 -0.34 23.42
N GLY A 126 15.98 0.82 24.08
CA GLY A 126 16.06 0.93 25.54
C GLY A 126 14.79 0.49 26.29
N LEU A 127 13.67 0.24 25.60
CA LEU A 127 12.42 -0.13 26.25
C LEU A 127 12.46 -1.57 26.76
N THR A 128 12.05 -1.73 28.02
CA THR A 128 11.69 -3.03 28.60
C THR A 128 10.39 -3.57 28.00
N ASP A 129 10.15 -4.88 28.08
CA ASP A 129 8.90 -5.48 27.60
C ASP A 129 7.65 -4.88 28.26
N LYS A 130 7.73 -4.52 29.55
CA LYS A 130 6.63 -3.85 30.27
C LYS A 130 6.35 -2.45 29.73
N GLN A 131 7.40 -1.66 29.45
CA GLN A 131 7.25 -0.34 28.83
C GLN A 131 6.71 -0.45 27.40
N ALA A 132 7.20 -1.41 26.62
CA ALA A 132 6.70 -1.69 25.28
C ALA A 132 5.23 -2.13 25.29
N GLU A 133 4.81 -2.97 26.25
CA GLU A 133 3.40 -3.35 26.43
C GLU A 133 2.53 -2.12 26.71
N MET A 134 2.95 -1.25 27.65
CA MET A 134 2.23 -0.02 27.97
C MET A 134 2.10 0.89 26.76
N MET A 135 3.17 1.03 25.96
CA MET A 135 3.13 1.78 24.71
C MET A 135 2.11 1.15 23.74
N LEU A 136 2.21 -0.15 23.46
CA LEU A 136 1.28 -0.82 22.53
C LEU A 136 -0.19 -0.71 22.98
N ARG A 137 -0.47 -0.71 24.29
CA ARG A 137 -1.83 -0.45 24.82
C ARG A 137 -2.23 1.01 24.65
N ARG A 138 -1.34 1.97 24.95
CA ARG A 138 -1.58 3.41 24.77
C ARG A 138 -1.94 3.75 23.32
N PHE A 139 -1.25 3.14 22.36
CA PHE A 139 -1.53 3.29 20.93
C PHE A 139 -2.68 2.40 20.43
N GLY A 140 -3.35 1.66 21.31
CA GLY A 140 -4.51 0.83 20.95
C GLY A 140 -4.18 -0.38 20.06
N VAL A 141 -2.90 -0.74 19.92
CA VAL A 141 -2.48 -1.98 19.22
C VAL A 141 -2.87 -3.20 20.04
N LEU A 142 -2.68 -3.15 21.35
CA LEU A 142 -3.22 -4.15 22.28
C LEU A 142 -4.60 -3.72 22.79
N PRO A 143 -5.52 -4.66 23.07
CA PRO A 143 -6.79 -4.34 23.72
C PRO A 143 -6.58 -3.75 25.12
N LYS A 144 -7.54 -2.95 25.59
CA LYS A 144 -7.54 -2.45 26.97
C LYS A 144 -7.74 -3.63 27.94
N LYS A 145 -7.04 -3.60 29.08
CA LYS A 145 -7.26 -4.59 30.14
C LYS A 145 -8.72 -4.47 30.63
N GLY A 146 -9.43 -5.60 30.72
CA GLY A 146 -10.84 -5.63 31.11
C GLY A 146 -11.83 -5.10 30.07
N GLY A 147 -11.39 -4.83 28.83
CA GLY A 147 -12.28 -4.35 27.77
C GLY A 147 -13.43 -5.30 27.45
N VAL A 148 -14.58 -4.73 27.07
CA VAL A 148 -15.73 -5.51 26.59
C VAL A 148 -15.39 -6.12 25.25
N LEU A 149 -15.53 -7.43 25.13
CA LEU A 149 -15.34 -8.17 23.88
C LEU A 149 -16.67 -8.76 23.42
N HIS A 150 -16.88 -8.73 22.11
CA HIS A 150 -18.04 -9.31 21.47
C HIS A 150 -17.64 -10.59 20.73
N CYS A 151 -18.55 -11.55 20.69
CA CYS A 151 -18.36 -12.83 20.04
C CYS A 151 -18.28 -12.62 18.52
N TRP A 152 -17.24 -13.16 17.90
CA TRP A 152 -17.06 -13.08 16.45
C TRP A 152 -18.02 -13.99 15.66
N GLN A 153 -18.86 -14.80 16.32
CA GLN A 153 -19.86 -15.64 15.67
C GLN A 153 -21.26 -15.03 15.72
N CYS A 154 -21.74 -14.64 16.91
CA CYS A 154 -23.09 -14.09 17.09
C CYS A 154 -23.14 -12.58 17.36
N GLY A 155 -22.01 -11.94 17.65
CA GLY A 155 -21.96 -10.51 18.00
C GLY A 155 -22.30 -10.19 19.46
N GLU A 156 -22.73 -11.16 20.27
CA GLU A 156 -23.07 -10.92 21.67
C GLU A 156 -21.84 -10.68 22.55
N ARG A 157 -22.05 -9.96 23.65
CA ARG A 157 -21.00 -9.70 24.66
C ARG A 157 -20.50 -11.01 25.28
N MET A 158 -19.18 -11.18 25.31
CA MET A 158 -18.54 -12.31 25.98
C MET A 158 -18.33 -12.00 27.47
N SER A 159 -18.69 -12.94 28.33
CA SER A 159 -18.48 -12.89 29.77
C SER A 159 -17.17 -13.58 30.16
N GLN A 160 -16.72 -13.42 31.41
CA GLN A 160 -15.59 -14.21 31.92
C GLN A 160 -16.02 -15.67 32.07
N ALA A 161 -15.14 -16.60 31.71
CA ALA A 161 -15.45 -18.03 31.85
C ALA A 161 -15.64 -18.40 33.33
N SER A 162 -16.73 -19.10 33.65
CA SER A 162 -17.20 -19.36 35.02
C SER A 162 -16.43 -20.45 35.77
N SER A 163 -15.44 -21.10 35.15
CA SER A 163 -14.80 -22.30 35.68
C SER A 163 -13.27 -22.26 35.49
N SER A 164 -12.56 -21.59 36.41
CA SER A 164 -11.13 -21.85 36.61
C SER A 164 -10.64 -21.25 37.94
N THR A 165 -10.58 -22.10 38.96
CA THR A 165 -9.74 -21.94 40.14
C THR A 165 -8.27 -21.93 39.72
N GLY A 166 -7.71 -20.75 39.46
CA GLY A 166 -6.31 -20.57 39.10
C GLY A 166 -6.03 -19.13 38.64
N ALA A 167 -4.85 -18.60 39.00
CA ALA A 167 -4.44 -17.20 38.81
C ALA A 167 -4.41 -16.70 37.34
N ASP A 168 -4.53 -17.60 36.35
CA ASP A 168 -4.57 -17.28 34.91
C ASP A 168 -6.00 -17.13 34.33
N SER A 169 -7.04 -17.20 35.18
CA SER A 169 -8.47 -17.23 34.80
C SER A 169 -9.03 -15.92 34.23
N GLY A 170 -8.37 -14.78 34.45
CA GLY A 170 -8.85 -13.46 34.02
C GLY A 170 -8.80 -13.22 32.50
N ASP A 171 -8.05 -14.05 31.76
CA ASP A 171 -7.76 -13.84 30.35
C ASP A 171 -8.55 -14.76 29.39
N VAL A 172 -9.55 -15.48 29.92
CA VAL A 172 -10.47 -16.30 29.13
C VAL A 172 -11.86 -15.68 29.13
N LYS A 173 -12.39 -15.39 27.94
CA LYS A 173 -13.77 -14.93 27.74
C LYS A 173 -14.61 -16.03 27.09
N GLN A 174 -15.89 -16.09 27.40
CA GLN A 174 -16.82 -17.10 26.93
C GLN A 174 -18.09 -16.45 26.37
N CYS A 175 -18.61 -16.98 25.27
CA CYS A 175 -19.90 -16.58 24.72
C CYS A 175 -21.01 -17.49 25.26
N CYS A 176 -22.09 -16.92 25.78
CA CYS A 176 -23.23 -17.67 26.32
C CYS A 176 -24.16 -18.25 25.25
N ASN A 177 -24.10 -17.79 24.00
CA ASN A 177 -25.01 -18.22 22.93
C ASN A 177 -24.36 -19.20 21.93
N CYS A 178 -23.07 -19.02 21.64
CA CYS A 178 -22.34 -19.90 20.73
C CYS A 178 -21.75 -21.13 21.43
N LYS A 179 -21.95 -22.32 20.86
CA LYS A 179 -21.31 -23.58 21.28
C LYS A 179 -20.44 -24.12 20.15
N VAL A 180 -19.31 -24.75 20.51
CA VAL A 180 -18.47 -25.47 19.53
C VAL A 180 -19.06 -26.87 19.32
N PRO A 181 -19.12 -27.40 18.09
CA PRO A 181 -19.65 -28.74 17.85
C PRO A 181 -18.94 -29.78 18.73
N GLY A 182 -19.72 -30.46 19.57
CA GLY A 182 -19.23 -31.54 20.44
C GLY A 182 -18.67 -31.15 21.81
N ARG A 183 -18.56 -29.87 22.21
CA ARG A 183 -18.21 -29.45 23.60
C ARG A 183 -18.29 -27.95 23.83
N HIS A 184 -18.71 -27.58 25.05
CA HIS A 184 -18.62 -26.27 25.74
C HIS A 184 -19.01 -25.02 24.93
N TYR A 185 -19.27 -23.95 25.68
CA TYR A 185 -19.47 -22.62 25.09
C TYR A 185 -18.20 -22.16 24.36
N LEU A 186 -18.37 -21.33 23.34
CA LEU A 186 -17.25 -20.76 22.59
C LEU A 186 -16.39 -19.91 23.53
N GLN A 187 -15.11 -20.25 23.63
CA GLN A 187 -14.13 -19.56 24.48
C GLN A 187 -13.05 -18.86 23.66
N LEU A 188 -12.62 -17.71 24.18
CA LEU A 188 -11.54 -16.86 23.71
C LEU A 188 -10.44 -16.85 24.77
N ARG A 189 -9.37 -17.62 24.57
CA ARG A 189 -8.24 -17.73 25.51
C ARG A 189 -7.12 -16.75 25.17
N HIS A 190 -6.62 -15.99 26.13
CA HIS A 190 -5.61 -14.91 25.93
C HIS A 190 -6.20 -13.58 25.47
N SER A 191 -7.43 -13.27 25.87
CA SER A 191 -8.22 -12.10 25.46
C SER A 191 -7.44 -10.76 25.41
N GLN A 192 -6.42 -10.59 26.24
CA GLN A 192 -5.54 -9.44 26.32
C GLN A 192 -4.63 -9.23 25.10
N VAL A 193 -4.51 -10.22 24.22
CA VAL A 193 -3.75 -10.13 22.96
C VAL A 193 -4.59 -10.54 21.74
N ALA A 194 -5.91 -10.66 21.89
CA ALA A 194 -6.81 -11.04 20.81
C ALA A 194 -6.80 -10.04 19.64
N TRP A 195 -6.91 -10.57 18.41
CA TRP A 195 -6.80 -9.79 17.16
C TRP A 195 -5.51 -8.98 17.06
N THR A 196 -4.39 -9.57 17.49
CA THR A 196 -3.05 -9.02 17.33
C THR A 196 -2.08 -10.09 16.81
N PRO A 197 -0.87 -9.72 16.34
CA PRO A 197 0.13 -10.68 15.88
C PRO A 197 0.58 -11.69 16.95
N PHE A 198 0.32 -11.41 18.23
CA PHE A 198 0.72 -12.25 19.36
C PHE A 198 -0.25 -13.41 19.62
N TRP A 199 -1.49 -13.34 19.12
CA TRP A 199 -2.52 -14.34 19.39
C TRP A 199 -2.21 -15.71 18.77
N GLN A 200 -1.85 -15.72 17.49
CA GLN A 200 -1.56 -16.95 16.74
C GLN A 200 -0.09 -17.35 16.76
N GLY A 201 0.80 -16.43 17.15
CA GLY A 201 2.21 -16.72 17.25
C GLY A 201 2.46 -17.83 18.26
N GLN A 202 3.55 -18.58 18.08
CA GLN A 202 3.99 -19.69 18.95
C GLN A 202 4.10 -19.37 20.45
N GLY A 203 3.83 -18.12 20.87
CA GLY A 203 4.00 -17.63 22.23
C GLY A 203 2.83 -17.98 23.16
N CYS A 204 1.66 -17.37 22.94
CA CYS A 204 0.59 -17.39 23.95
C CYS A 204 -0.05 -18.78 24.12
N THR A 205 -0.28 -19.51 23.03
CA THR A 205 -0.89 -20.85 23.08
C THR A 205 0.00 -21.92 23.70
N ARG A 206 1.28 -21.63 23.96
CA ARG A 206 2.27 -22.53 24.57
C ARG A 206 2.81 -22.02 25.92
N GLY A 207 2.22 -20.98 26.50
CA GLY A 207 2.63 -20.44 27.80
C GLY A 207 3.85 -19.51 27.79
N TYR A 208 4.31 -19.06 26.61
CA TYR A 208 5.39 -18.08 26.53
C TYR A 208 4.86 -16.65 26.54
N ALA A 209 5.50 -15.78 27.33
CA ALA A 209 5.21 -14.36 27.35
C ALA A 209 5.48 -13.70 25.98
N PRO A 210 4.59 -12.80 25.50
CA PRO A 210 4.85 -12.03 24.29
C PRO A 210 6.07 -11.12 24.42
N LYS A 211 6.93 -11.09 23.40
CA LYS A 211 8.12 -10.23 23.34
C LYS A 211 7.77 -8.87 22.74
N TYR A 212 7.17 -7.99 23.54
CA TYR A 212 6.63 -6.70 23.09
C TYR A 212 7.71 -5.73 22.59
N ALA A 213 8.86 -5.66 23.26
CA ALA A 213 9.96 -4.78 22.88
C ALA A 213 10.53 -5.17 21.52
N ALA A 214 10.74 -6.46 21.27
CA ALA A 214 11.20 -6.94 19.96
C ALA A 214 10.18 -6.66 18.84
N PHE A 215 8.88 -6.82 19.13
CA PHE A 215 7.83 -6.47 18.15
C PHE A 215 7.80 -4.96 17.86
N LEU A 216 8.01 -4.11 18.86
CA LEU A 216 8.04 -2.66 18.69
C LEU A 216 9.27 -2.22 17.87
N ARG A 217 10.44 -2.80 18.13
CA ARG A 217 11.65 -2.63 17.29
C ARG A 217 11.36 -3.02 15.83
N LEU A 218 10.67 -4.14 15.61
CA LEU A 218 10.27 -4.55 14.27
C LEU A 218 9.34 -3.52 13.61
N CYS A 219 8.32 -3.02 14.34
CA CYS A 219 7.40 -2.01 13.81
C CYS A 219 8.14 -0.73 13.41
N TYR A 220 9.12 -0.32 14.21
CA TYR A 220 9.99 0.81 13.89
C TYR A 220 10.79 0.54 12.62
N CYS A 221 11.50 -0.58 12.54
CA CYS A 221 12.30 -0.96 11.36
C CYS A 221 11.45 -1.03 10.08
N LEU A 222 10.23 -1.55 10.16
CA LEU A 222 9.31 -1.55 9.02
C LEU A 222 8.85 -0.13 8.67
N GLY A 223 8.57 0.71 9.67
CA GLY A 223 8.18 2.11 9.51
C GLY A 223 9.24 2.95 8.77
N VAL A 224 10.53 2.72 9.09
CA VAL A 224 11.67 3.35 8.39
C VAL A 224 12.15 2.56 7.16
N ARG A 225 11.47 1.46 6.83
CA ARG A 225 11.68 0.64 5.63
C ARG A 225 13.06 -0.04 5.57
N THR A 226 13.55 -0.51 6.72
CA THR A 226 14.75 -1.33 6.85
C THR A 226 14.66 -2.58 5.94
N PRO A 227 15.74 -2.94 5.22
CA PRO A 227 15.77 -4.15 4.40
C PRO A 227 15.48 -5.43 5.21
N PRO A 228 14.78 -6.44 4.64
CA PRO A 228 14.45 -7.67 5.36
C PRO A 228 15.65 -8.42 5.94
N ASP A 229 16.77 -8.41 5.22
CA ASP A 229 18.00 -9.12 5.62
C ASP A 229 18.65 -8.47 6.86
N ALA A 230 18.40 -7.18 7.07
CA ALA A 230 18.89 -6.44 8.23
C ALA A 230 17.95 -6.56 9.45
N LEU A 231 16.67 -6.91 9.26
CA LEU A 231 15.69 -6.99 10.36
C LEU A 231 16.13 -7.89 11.53
N PRO A 232 16.70 -9.09 11.32
CA PRO A 232 17.14 -9.92 12.43
C PRO A 232 18.20 -9.25 13.32
N HIS A 233 19.03 -8.37 12.75
CA HIS A 233 20.11 -7.68 13.47
C HIS A 233 19.61 -6.50 14.30
N TYR A 234 18.52 -5.85 13.87
CA TYR A 234 17.92 -4.73 14.60
C TYR A 234 16.85 -5.16 15.60
N VAL A 235 16.16 -6.27 15.33
CA VAL A 235 15.09 -6.77 16.21
C VAL A 235 15.65 -7.60 17.35
N ASN A 236 16.63 -8.45 17.07
CA ASN A 236 17.25 -9.30 18.08
C ASN A 236 18.35 -8.54 18.82
N ASP A 237 18.48 -8.88 20.09
CA ASP A 237 19.51 -8.39 20.99
C ASP A 237 20.03 -9.57 21.82
N THR A 238 21.16 -9.38 22.50
CA THR A 238 21.79 -10.32 23.43
C THR A 238 20.78 -10.95 24.40
N LYS A 239 19.83 -10.16 24.91
CA LYS A 239 18.80 -10.59 25.87
C LYS A 239 17.52 -11.12 25.22
N THR A 240 17.20 -10.67 24.01
CA THR A 240 15.92 -10.94 23.37
C THR A 240 16.11 -11.45 21.95
N GLN A 241 15.93 -12.77 21.76
CA GLN A 241 15.99 -13.37 20.43
C GLN A 241 14.61 -13.81 19.95
N VAL A 242 14.26 -13.43 18.72
CA VAL A 242 13.05 -13.86 18.02
C VAL A 242 13.45 -14.81 16.90
N GLY A 243 12.84 -16.00 16.90
CA GLY A 243 13.05 -16.99 15.84
C GLY A 243 12.64 -16.45 14.46
N ARG A 244 13.29 -16.95 13.40
CA ARG A 244 13.06 -16.48 12.02
C ARG A 244 11.60 -16.58 11.59
N ASP A 245 10.90 -17.64 12.00
CA ASP A 245 9.49 -17.84 11.61
C ASP A 245 8.56 -16.85 12.30
N THR A 246 8.77 -16.58 13.59
CA THR A 246 8.02 -15.55 14.33
C THR A 246 8.27 -14.16 13.75
N LEU A 247 9.53 -13.84 13.41
CA LEU A 247 9.88 -12.58 12.77
C LEU A 247 9.19 -12.43 11.40
N ARG A 248 9.21 -13.49 10.58
CA ARG A 248 8.52 -13.51 9.28
C ARG A 248 7.02 -13.31 9.44
N TRP A 249 6.39 -14.03 10.38
CA TRP A 249 4.98 -13.89 10.71
C TRP A 249 4.63 -12.45 11.08
N TRP A 250 5.38 -11.83 11.99
CA TRP A 250 5.13 -10.45 12.39
C TRP A 250 5.30 -9.46 11.23
N VAL A 251 6.30 -9.65 10.37
CA VAL A 251 6.49 -8.82 9.16
C VAL A 251 5.27 -8.93 8.23
N GLU A 252 4.77 -10.14 8.01
CA GLU A 252 3.59 -10.37 7.17
C GLU A 252 2.33 -9.77 7.79
N ALA A 253 2.15 -9.93 9.10
CA ALA A 253 1.05 -9.35 9.86
C ALA A 253 1.01 -7.82 9.80
N VAL A 254 2.15 -7.16 9.99
CA VAL A 254 2.25 -5.69 9.90
C VAL A 254 1.97 -5.22 8.47
N ARG A 255 2.55 -5.88 7.46
CA ARG A 255 2.29 -5.57 6.05
C ARG A 255 0.82 -5.74 5.69
N TYR A 256 0.17 -6.76 6.24
CA TYR A 256 -1.23 -7.01 6.03
C TYR A 256 -2.09 -5.86 6.57
N ALA A 257 -1.85 -5.42 7.81
CA ALA A 257 -2.56 -4.28 8.39
C ALA A 257 -2.32 -3.00 7.57
N LEU A 258 -1.08 -2.74 7.14
CA LEU A 258 -0.74 -1.60 6.28
C LEU A 258 -1.51 -1.62 4.96
N ALA A 259 -1.61 -2.78 4.33
CA ALA A 259 -2.38 -2.95 3.11
C ALA A 259 -3.89 -2.76 3.34
N TYR A 260 -4.41 -3.20 4.49
CA TYR A 260 -5.81 -3.03 4.86
C TYR A 260 -6.18 -1.54 4.97
N VAL A 261 -5.39 -0.76 5.71
CA VAL A 261 -5.65 0.67 5.89
C VAL A 261 -5.47 1.44 4.58
N GLU A 262 -4.46 1.11 3.78
CA GLU A 262 -4.30 1.69 2.43
C GLU A 262 -5.56 1.46 1.58
N MET A 263 -6.13 0.25 1.61
CA MET A 263 -7.36 -0.06 0.87
C MET A 263 -8.60 0.62 1.44
N LYS A 264 -8.68 0.75 2.77
CA LYS A 264 -9.77 1.46 3.48
C LYS A 264 -9.76 2.95 3.10
N GLU A 265 -8.62 3.61 3.15
CA GLU A 265 -8.50 5.02 2.77
C GLU A 265 -8.74 5.23 1.27
N GLN A 266 -8.29 4.30 0.41
CA GLN A 266 -8.57 4.37 -1.02
C GLN A 266 -10.05 4.17 -1.37
N LYS A 267 -10.88 3.63 -0.46
CA LYS A 267 -12.31 3.34 -0.70
C LYS A 267 -13.11 4.56 -1.13
N ASP A 268 -12.80 5.70 -0.53
CA ASP A 268 -13.54 6.96 -0.71
C ASP A 268 -12.78 7.93 -1.64
N VAL A 269 -11.65 7.50 -2.20
CA VAL A 269 -10.92 8.28 -3.19
C VAL A 269 -11.69 8.21 -4.51
N LEU A 270 -12.57 9.18 -4.71
CA LEU A 270 -13.14 9.47 -6.01
C LEU A 270 -12.06 10.14 -6.84
N LEU A 271 -11.49 9.35 -7.73
CA LEU A 271 -10.61 9.85 -8.74
C LEU A 271 -11.48 10.40 -9.88
N LYS A 272 -10.87 11.29 -10.60
CA LYS A 272 -11.30 11.56 -11.95
C LYS A 272 -10.24 10.75 -12.72
N ALA A 273 -10.46 9.42 -12.83
CA ALA A 273 -9.45 8.33 -12.76
C ALA A 273 -8.94 7.56 -14.01
N ASP A 274 -7.68 7.73 -14.38
CA ASP A 274 -6.64 6.73 -14.23
C ASP A 274 -6.65 5.25 -14.84
N GLY A 275 -5.66 4.41 -14.44
CA GLY A 275 -5.03 3.21 -15.04
C GLY A 275 -4.93 1.79 -14.45
N ALA A 276 -4.12 0.89 -15.08
CA ALA A 276 -3.81 -0.54 -14.79
C ALA A 276 -2.32 -0.95 -14.98
N SER A 277 -1.85 -2.13 -14.46
CA SER A 277 -0.83 -3.08 -15.02
C SER A 277 -0.56 -4.38 -14.18
N HIS A 278 -0.06 -5.47 -14.78
CA HIS A 278 0.17 -6.77 -14.10
C HIS A 278 1.58 -6.99 -13.46
N LEU A 279 1.67 -7.70 -12.33
CA LEU A 279 2.85 -8.50 -11.96
C LEU A 279 2.73 -9.93 -12.51
N VAL A 280 3.87 -10.49 -12.96
CA VAL A 280 4.00 -11.91 -13.33
C VAL A 280 4.85 -12.59 -12.25
N VAL A 281 4.19 -13.34 -11.37
CA VAL A 281 4.86 -14.29 -10.46
C VAL A 281 5.03 -15.61 -11.21
N ARG A 282 6.29 -16.07 -11.34
CA ARG A 282 6.58 -17.42 -11.84
C ARG A 282 6.57 -18.37 -10.64
N GLN A 283 5.55 -19.20 -10.49
CA GLN A 283 5.62 -20.33 -9.55
C GLN A 283 6.75 -21.27 -9.99
N GLY A 284 7.75 -21.43 -9.12
CA GLY A 284 8.79 -22.45 -9.26
C GLY A 284 8.30 -23.78 -8.69
N PHE A 285 8.42 -24.82 -9.51
CA PHE A 285 8.50 -26.21 -9.06
C PHE A 285 9.64 -26.37 -8.05
N THR A 286 9.46 -27.30 -7.11
CA THR A 286 10.48 -27.78 -6.18
C THR A 286 11.83 -28.03 -6.85
N ALA A 287 12.88 -27.49 -6.25
CA ALA A 287 14.25 -27.78 -6.63
C ALA A 287 14.54 -29.28 -6.48
N ARG A 288 14.78 -29.97 -7.59
CA ARG A 288 15.74 -31.07 -7.61
C ARG A 288 16.93 -30.58 -8.42
N HIS A 289 17.98 -30.17 -7.73
CA HIS A 289 19.33 -30.24 -8.26
C HIS A 289 19.68 -31.72 -8.45
N ALA A 290 19.12 -32.35 -9.48
CA ALA A 290 19.65 -33.59 -10.02
C ALA A 290 20.64 -33.18 -11.11
N LYS A 291 21.87 -33.68 -10.97
CA LYS A 291 23.00 -33.50 -11.88
C LYS A 291 22.54 -33.41 -13.33
N LYS A 292 22.99 -32.37 -14.02
CA LYS A 292 22.70 -32.06 -15.42
C LYS A 292 23.33 -33.14 -16.31
N ARG A 293 22.70 -34.32 -16.42
CA ARG A 293 23.03 -35.30 -17.48
C ARG A 293 22.76 -34.61 -18.81
N GLN A 294 23.80 -34.43 -19.62
CA GLN A 294 23.69 -34.00 -21.00
C GLN A 294 22.77 -35.01 -21.71
N ARG A 295 21.54 -34.60 -22.02
CA ARG A 295 20.67 -35.39 -22.88
C ARG A 295 21.21 -35.29 -24.31
N THR A 296 21.45 -36.45 -24.91
CA THR A 296 21.87 -36.64 -26.30
C THR A 296 20.85 -35.98 -27.24
N LYS A 297 21.33 -35.50 -28.39
CA LYS A 297 20.60 -34.67 -29.36
C LYS A 297 19.27 -35.28 -29.85
N GLU A 298 19.07 -36.58 -29.70
CA GLU A 298 17.88 -37.30 -30.18
C GLU A 298 16.62 -37.09 -29.31
N GLU A 299 16.75 -36.77 -28.02
CA GLU A 299 15.56 -36.55 -27.16
C GLU A 299 14.91 -35.16 -27.36
N LYS A 300 15.47 -34.32 -28.24
CA LYS A 300 14.95 -32.97 -28.54
C LYS A 300 13.72 -32.93 -29.44
N TYR A 301 13.36 -34.03 -30.11
CA TYR A 301 12.30 -34.04 -31.13
C TYR A 301 11.01 -34.79 -30.76
N ARG A 302 10.79 -35.11 -29.48
CA ARG A 302 9.42 -35.46 -29.04
C ARG A 302 8.63 -34.16 -28.85
N LYS A 303 7.90 -33.75 -29.91
CA LYS A 303 6.85 -32.72 -29.83
C LYS A 303 5.85 -33.14 -28.75
N LYS A 304 6.02 -32.67 -27.52
CA LYS A 304 4.96 -32.73 -26.51
C LYS A 304 3.77 -31.99 -27.09
N SER A 305 2.65 -32.70 -27.22
CA SER A 305 1.41 -32.15 -27.75
C SER A 305 1.05 -30.87 -26.98
N ALA A 306 0.47 -29.88 -27.66
CA ALA A 306 0.09 -28.60 -27.06
C ALA A 306 -0.93 -28.71 -25.91
N LYS A 307 -1.49 -29.91 -25.66
CA LYS A 307 -2.42 -30.22 -24.57
C LYS A 307 -1.75 -30.29 -23.19
N ASP A 308 -0.46 -30.57 -23.10
CA ASP A 308 0.25 -30.74 -21.81
C ASP A 308 1.10 -29.54 -21.39
N THR A 309 0.75 -28.33 -21.86
CA THR A 309 1.40 -27.12 -21.33
C THR A 309 0.87 -26.84 -19.93
N PRO A 310 1.70 -26.94 -18.87
CA PRO A 310 1.23 -26.73 -17.50
C PRO A 310 0.65 -25.33 -17.37
N LYS A 311 -0.46 -25.20 -16.66
CA LYS A 311 -1.06 -23.91 -16.35
C LYS A 311 -0.19 -23.19 -15.30
N GLN A 312 -0.02 -21.89 -15.46
CA GLN A 312 0.70 -21.00 -14.55
C GLN A 312 -0.27 -19.93 -14.04
N ALA A 313 -0.42 -19.86 -12.72
CA ALA A 313 -1.14 -18.77 -12.07
C ALA A 313 -0.30 -17.49 -12.08
N GLN A 314 -0.90 -16.37 -12.47
CA GLN A 314 -0.31 -15.05 -12.40
C GLN A 314 -0.85 -14.32 -11.18
N HIS A 315 0.05 -14.02 -10.23
CA HIS A 315 -0.26 -13.32 -8.99
C HIS A 315 0.23 -11.86 -9.03
N GLY A 316 -0.39 -11.00 -8.23
CA GLY A 316 0.02 -9.60 -8.06
C GLY A 316 -0.46 -8.65 -9.18
N ARG A 317 -1.51 -9.03 -9.92
CA ARG A 317 -2.15 -8.13 -10.91
C ARG A 317 -2.70 -6.91 -10.17
N VAL A 318 -2.51 -5.70 -10.71
CA VAL A 318 -3.03 -4.45 -10.13
C VAL A 318 -3.62 -3.50 -11.18
N LEU A 319 -4.64 -2.75 -10.80
CA LEU A 319 -5.20 -1.62 -11.51
C LEU A 319 -4.57 -0.34 -10.88
N VAL A 320 -3.63 0.33 -11.57
CA VAL A 320 -2.95 1.54 -11.06
C VAL A 320 -3.52 2.77 -11.69
N MET A 321 -4.28 3.45 -10.88
CA MET A 321 -4.95 4.65 -11.24
C MET A 321 -4.12 5.91 -10.86
N SER A 322 -3.58 6.77 -11.77
CA SER A 322 -3.07 8.14 -11.45
C SER A 322 -3.59 9.35 -12.26
N GLY A 323 -3.97 10.42 -11.55
CA GLY A 323 -4.61 11.60 -12.11
C GLY A 323 -3.66 12.79 -12.32
N ARG A 324 -3.67 13.39 -13.52
CA ARG A 324 -2.62 14.36 -13.92
C ARG A 324 -2.59 15.65 -13.09
N PHE A 325 -3.75 16.22 -12.77
CA PHE A 325 -3.83 17.50 -12.04
C PHE A 325 -4.06 17.34 -10.54
N SER A 326 -4.72 16.28 -10.09
CA SER A 326 -4.98 16.04 -8.67
C SER A 326 -3.78 15.44 -7.95
N LYS A 327 -2.85 14.82 -8.70
CA LYS A 327 -1.76 13.98 -8.15
C LYS A 327 -2.28 12.82 -7.28
N LYS A 328 -3.59 12.57 -7.27
CA LYS A 328 -4.19 11.43 -6.59
C LYS A 328 -3.86 10.17 -7.39
N THR A 329 -3.64 9.08 -6.68
CA THR A 329 -3.38 7.78 -7.28
C THR A 329 -4.09 6.71 -6.46
N VAL A 330 -4.82 5.81 -7.11
CA VAL A 330 -5.45 4.62 -6.52
C VAL A 330 -4.76 3.38 -7.06
N VAL A 331 -4.58 2.35 -6.24
CA VAL A 331 -3.94 1.10 -6.66
C VAL A 331 -4.82 -0.05 -6.17
N ARG A 332 -5.56 -0.68 -7.08
CA ARG A 332 -6.47 -1.78 -6.74
C ARG A 332 -5.88 -3.13 -7.14
N PRO A 333 -5.80 -4.13 -6.26
CA PRO A 333 -5.40 -5.47 -6.67
C PRO A 333 -6.48 -6.10 -7.54
N LEU A 334 -6.06 -6.88 -8.54
CA LEU A 334 -6.94 -7.67 -9.38
C LEU A 334 -6.79 -9.16 -9.00
N PRO A 335 -7.87 -9.96 -9.16
CA PRO A 335 -7.81 -11.40 -8.95
C PRO A 335 -6.69 -12.07 -9.75
N HIS A 336 -6.21 -13.22 -9.28
CA HIS A 336 -5.22 -13.98 -10.01
C HIS A 336 -5.85 -14.63 -11.25
N THR A 337 -5.08 -14.74 -12.34
CA THR A 337 -5.53 -15.43 -13.56
C THR A 337 -4.66 -16.64 -13.82
N VAL A 338 -5.29 -17.73 -14.25
CA VAL A 338 -4.61 -18.98 -14.60
C VAL A 338 -4.47 -19.03 -16.12
N GLN A 339 -3.25 -19.13 -16.61
CA GLN A 339 -2.97 -19.18 -18.05
C GLN A 339 -2.06 -20.34 -18.42
N LYS A 340 -2.03 -20.73 -19.69
CA LYS A 340 -1.04 -21.70 -20.18
C LYS A 340 0.38 -21.12 -20.03
N ARG A 341 1.33 -21.94 -19.59
CA ARG A 341 2.74 -21.54 -19.47
C ARG A 341 3.27 -21.05 -20.82
N GLY A 342 3.88 -19.87 -20.83
CA GLY A 342 4.39 -19.21 -22.04
C GLY A 342 3.36 -18.37 -22.79
N ALA A 343 2.08 -18.41 -22.41
CA ALA A 343 1.08 -17.49 -22.94
C ALA A 343 1.39 -16.05 -22.49
N PRO A 344 1.04 -15.04 -23.32
CA PRO A 344 1.10 -13.64 -22.91
C PRO A 344 0.26 -13.43 -21.65
N GLY A 345 0.69 -12.50 -20.80
CA GLY A 345 0.05 -12.14 -19.53
C GLY A 345 -1.48 -12.04 -19.62
N GLY A 346 -2.16 -12.48 -18.57
CA GLY A 346 -3.62 -12.53 -18.51
C GLY A 346 -4.18 -11.13 -18.49
N GLY A 347 -4.61 -10.69 -19.67
CA GLY A 347 -5.31 -9.42 -19.87
C GLY A 347 -6.39 -9.25 -18.82
N GLU A 348 -6.53 -8.02 -18.38
CA GLU A 348 -7.64 -7.52 -17.60
C GLU A 348 -8.97 -7.76 -18.32
N THR A 349 -9.97 -8.20 -17.57
CA THR A 349 -11.31 -8.44 -18.12
C THR A 349 -12.23 -7.27 -17.81
N PHE A 350 -13.23 -7.05 -18.66
CA PHE A 350 -14.25 -6.02 -18.45
C PHE A 350 -14.95 -6.17 -17.08
N ARG A 351 -15.27 -7.41 -16.68
CA ARG A 351 -15.92 -7.73 -15.39
C ARG A 351 -15.07 -7.36 -14.18
N GLU A 352 -13.75 -7.50 -14.28
CA GLU A 352 -12.82 -7.14 -13.20
C GLU A 352 -12.72 -5.61 -13.04
N ILE A 353 -12.84 -4.87 -14.13
CA ILE A 353 -12.47 -3.45 -14.17
C ILE A 353 -13.67 -2.53 -13.98
N LEU A 354 -14.79 -2.82 -14.65
CA LEU A 354 -15.94 -1.92 -14.65
C LEU A 354 -16.39 -1.51 -13.24
N PRO A 355 -16.49 -2.42 -12.25
CA PRO A 355 -16.89 -2.03 -10.89
C PRO A 355 -15.89 -1.06 -10.25
N LEU A 356 -14.58 -1.31 -10.43
CA LEU A 356 -13.52 -0.46 -9.90
C LEU A 356 -13.51 0.92 -10.56
N MET A 357 -13.71 0.96 -11.88
CA MET A 357 -13.78 2.19 -12.65
C MET A 357 -15.03 3.01 -12.27
N THR A 358 -16.20 2.38 -12.18
CA THR A 358 -17.45 3.06 -11.79
C THR A 358 -17.35 3.68 -10.40
N ARG A 359 -16.69 2.99 -9.45
CA ARG A 359 -16.49 3.51 -8.09
C ARG A 359 -15.56 4.71 -8.05
N HIS A 360 -14.50 4.67 -8.83
CA HIS A 360 -13.41 5.61 -8.71
C HIS A 360 -13.41 6.70 -9.76
N ILE A 361 -14.30 6.71 -10.77
CA ILE A 361 -14.27 7.66 -11.90
C ILE A 361 -15.57 8.47 -11.99
N GLU A 362 -15.45 9.80 -11.98
CA GLU A 362 -16.51 10.70 -12.45
C GLU A 362 -16.43 10.89 -13.98
N SER A 363 -17.19 10.07 -14.74
CA SER A 363 -17.18 9.97 -16.22
C SER A 363 -17.29 11.32 -16.94
N ASP A 364 -18.11 12.21 -16.41
CA ASP A 364 -18.42 13.48 -17.06
C ASP A 364 -17.30 14.49 -16.93
N SER A 365 -16.30 14.24 -16.10
CA SER A 365 -15.25 15.22 -15.83
C SER A 365 -13.90 14.86 -16.45
N VAL A 366 -13.86 13.76 -17.20
CA VAL A 366 -12.61 13.05 -17.48
C VAL A 366 -12.40 12.69 -18.93
N VAL A 367 -11.13 12.78 -19.34
CA VAL A 367 -10.66 12.24 -20.62
C VAL A 367 -9.54 11.25 -20.33
N ALA A 368 -9.67 10.05 -20.87
CA ALA A 368 -8.71 8.97 -20.68
C ALA A 368 -7.57 9.08 -21.70
N ALA A 369 -6.35 8.81 -21.24
CA ALA A 369 -5.13 8.61 -22.00
C ALA A 369 -4.64 7.20 -21.63
N SER A 370 -5.36 6.19 -22.13
CA SER A 370 -5.25 4.80 -21.67
C SER A 370 -4.26 3.98 -22.50
N ASP A 371 -3.88 2.84 -21.98
CA ASP A 371 -3.37 1.72 -22.76
C ASP A 371 -4.48 1.10 -23.63
N SER A 372 -4.10 0.28 -24.60
CA SER A 372 -5.00 -0.49 -25.47
C SER A 372 -5.44 -1.84 -24.88
N GLY A 373 -5.61 -1.93 -23.57
CA GLY A 373 -6.15 -3.13 -22.93
C GLY A 373 -7.61 -3.37 -23.32
N SER A 374 -7.95 -4.57 -23.81
CA SER A 374 -9.30 -4.87 -24.31
C SER A 374 -10.39 -4.76 -23.24
N GLY A 375 -10.07 -5.08 -21.98
CA GLY A 375 -11.02 -4.95 -20.85
C GLY A 375 -11.25 -3.48 -20.50
N LEU A 376 -10.19 -2.68 -20.55
CA LEU A 376 -10.24 -1.25 -20.29
C LEU A 376 -10.97 -0.48 -21.38
N THR A 377 -10.71 -0.79 -22.66
CA THR A 377 -11.42 -0.17 -23.78
C THR A 377 -12.93 -0.33 -23.65
N LYS A 378 -13.39 -1.55 -23.34
CA LYS A 378 -14.80 -1.81 -23.10
C LYS A 378 -15.34 -1.05 -21.89
N ALA A 379 -14.55 -0.94 -20.82
CA ALA A 379 -14.94 -0.20 -19.63
C ALA A 379 -15.05 1.32 -19.89
N TRP A 380 -14.14 1.91 -20.66
CA TRP A 380 -14.22 3.32 -21.07
C TRP A 380 -15.45 3.61 -21.90
N GLN A 381 -15.74 2.73 -22.88
CA GLN A 381 -16.94 2.83 -23.71
C GLN A 381 -18.21 2.71 -22.87
N ALA A 382 -18.27 1.76 -21.94
CA ALA A 382 -19.43 1.57 -21.06
C ALA A 382 -19.68 2.77 -20.13
N LEU A 383 -18.63 3.48 -19.72
CA LEU A 383 -18.73 4.70 -18.90
C LEU A 383 -18.91 5.99 -19.72
N GLY A 384 -18.97 5.90 -21.06
CA GLY A 384 -19.08 7.09 -21.91
C GLY A 384 -17.86 8.02 -21.85
N VAL A 385 -16.69 7.52 -21.45
CA VAL A 385 -15.48 8.33 -21.28
C VAL A 385 -14.66 8.34 -22.57
N PRO A 386 -14.35 9.52 -23.14
CA PRO A 386 -13.47 9.63 -24.30
C PRO A 386 -12.06 9.15 -23.97
N ALA A 387 -11.50 8.22 -24.76
CA ALA A 387 -10.20 7.60 -24.47
C ALA A 387 -9.20 7.72 -25.63
N ALA A 388 -8.08 8.41 -25.39
CA ALA A 388 -6.89 8.42 -26.23
C ALA A 388 -6.03 7.19 -25.90
N GLN A 389 -6.18 6.13 -26.71
CA GLN A 389 -5.53 4.85 -26.43
C GLN A 389 -4.16 4.72 -27.09
N ALA A 390 -3.18 4.19 -26.37
CA ALA A 390 -1.87 3.81 -26.92
C ALA A 390 -2.02 2.65 -27.92
N ARG A 391 -1.27 2.65 -29.03
CA ARG A 391 -1.38 1.63 -30.10
C ARG A 391 -0.15 0.73 -30.14
N HIS A 392 -0.08 -0.24 -29.22
CA HIS A 392 1.08 -1.13 -29.10
C HIS A 392 1.30 -2.07 -30.29
N GLY A 393 0.27 -2.34 -31.09
CA GLY A 393 0.37 -3.14 -32.31
C GLY A 393 1.18 -2.49 -33.43
N LEU A 394 1.31 -1.15 -33.41
CA LEU A 394 1.97 -0.36 -34.46
C LEU A 394 3.32 0.25 -33.99
N ASP A 395 3.83 -0.14 -32.82
CA ASP A 395 4.96 0.53 -32.13
C ASP A 395 4.76 2.06 -31.95
N GLU A 396 3.52 2.55 -32.07
CA GLU A 396 3.09 3.91 -31.74
C GLU A 396 2.84 4.01 -30.24
N MET A 397 3.85 4.43 -29.51
CA MET A 397 3.83 4.47 -28.04
C MET A 397 2.91 5.57 -27.49
N THR A 398 2.77 6.69 -28.22
CA THR A 398 2.06 7.89 -27.78
C THR A 398 1.27 8.52 -28.94
N PRO A 399 0.23 7.84 -29.46
CA PRO A 399 -0.57 8.37 -30.56
C PRO A 399 -1.32 9.63 -30.10
N THR A 400 -1.51 10.58 -31.01
CA THR A 400 -2.38 11.73 -30.75
C THR A 400 -3.78 11.43 -31.25
N VAL A 401 -4.77 11.58 -30.38
CA VAL A 401 -6.19 11.38 -30.72
C VAL A 401 -6.88 12.73 -30.71
N SER A 402 -7.66 13.01 -31.75
CA SER A 402 -8.43 14.25 -31.87
C SER A 402 -9.85 14.01 -31.37
N PHE A 403 -10.30 14.80 -30.40
CA PHE A 403 -11.67 14.81 -29.92
C PHE A 403 -12.36 16.10 -30.38
N PRO A 404 -13.49 16.03 -31.10
CA PRO A 404 -14.32 17.20 -31.37
C PRO A 404 -14.79 17.81 -30.05
N SER A 405 -14.76 19.14 -29.94
CA SER A 405 -15.22 19.81 -28.70
C SER A 405 -16.70 19.55 -28.41
N ALA A 406 -17.50 19.27 -29.45
CA ALA A 406 -18.92 18.91 -29.32
C ALA A 406 -19.16 17.52 -28.72
N CYS A 407 -18.18 16.61 -28.80
CA CYS A 407 -18.28 15.26 -28.24
C CYS A 407 -17.76 15.17 -26.80
N LEU A 408 -17.39 16.30 -26.21
CA LEU A 408 -16.93 16.39 -24.82
C LEU A 408 -18.00 17.10 -24.00
N SER A 409 -18.24 16.62 -22.79
CA SER A 409 -19.04 17.36 -21.80
C SER A 409 -18.37 18.72 -21.49
N SER A 410 -19.13 19.65 -20.90
CA SER A 410 -18.61 20.95 -20.45
C SER A 410 -17.42 20.79 -19.48
N LYS A 411 -17.52 19.85 -18.54
CA LYS A 411 -16.48 19.50 -17.56
C LYS A 411 -15.25 18.85 -18.23
N GLN A 412 -15.44 17.96 -19.19
CA GLN A 412 -14.35 17.36 -19.99
C GLN A 412 -13.63 18.42 -20.83
N ALA A 413 -14.38 19.26 -21.56
CA ALA A 413 -13.81 20.32 -22.37
C ALA A 413 -12.96 21.30 -21.52
N ARG A 414 -13.45 21.69 -20.34
CA ARG A 414 -12.69 22.51 -19.39
C ARG A 414 -11.36 21.86 -18.98
N THR A 415 -11.37 20.55 -18.73
CA THR A 415 -10.16 19.80 -18.40
C THR A 415 -9.13 19.84 -19.53
N VAL A 416 -9.56 19.57 -20.75
CA VAL A 416 -8.66 19.53 -21.90
C VAL A 416 -8.13 20.93 -22.23
N ARG A 417 -8.94 21.97 -22.07
CA ARG A 417 -8.49 23.38 -22.15
C ARG A 417 -7.39 23.69 -21.14
N LYS A 418 -7.54 23.25 -19.88
CA LYS A 418 -6.51 23.42 -18.84
C LYS A 418 -5.22 22.69 -19.22
N ALA A 419 -5.34 21.48 -19.78
CA ALA A 419 -4.19 20.70 -20.26
C ALA A 419 -3.49 21.35 -21.46
N ALA A 420 -4.23 22.09 -22.28
CA ALA A 420 -3.69 22.86 -23.40
C ALA A 420 -3.08 24.21 -22.99
N ALA A 421 -3.54 24.80 -21.88
CA ALA A 421 -3.01 26.07 -21.37
C ALA A 421 -1.62 25.97 -20.71
N VAL A 422 -1.08 24.76 -20.53
CA VAL A 422 0.23 24.54 -19.91
C VAL A 422 1.36 24.99 -20.86
N LYS A 423 2.01 26.13 -20.56
CA LYS A 423 3.00 26.79 -21.43
C LYS A 423 4.22 25.93 -21.81
N LYS A 424 4.79 25.16 -20.88
CA LYS A 424 6.07 24.46 -21.11
C LYS A 424 5.91 23.07 -21.75
N LYS A 425 4.85 22.34 -21.39
CA LYS A 425 4.66 20.89 -21.67
C LYS A 425 3.17 20.53 -21.72
N PRO A 426 2.42 20.99 -22.74
CA PRO A 426 0.99 20.75 -22.86
C PRO A 426 0.70 19.26 -23.12
N ALA A 427 -0.34 18.73 -22.47
CA ALA A 427 -0.81 17.35 -22.70
C ALA A 427 -1.82 17.28 -23.85
N ALA A 428 -2.41 18.43 -24.17
CA ALA A 428 -3.39 18.60 -25.22
C ALA A 428 -3.07 19.87 -26.02
N GLN A 429 -3.47 19.92 -27.29
CA GLN A 429 -3.35 21.12 -28.10
C GLN A 429 -4.67 21.36 -28.82
N PHE A 430 -5.04 22.63 -28.98
CA PHE A 430 -6.12 22.99 -29.87
C PHE A 430 -5.73 22.73 -31.33
N SER A 431 -6.66 22.21 -32.11
CA SER A 431 -6.54 22.29 -33.57
C SER A 431 -6.49 23.75 -34.03
N PRO A 432 -5.92 24.05 -35.21
CA PRO A 432 -5.83 25.42 -35.73
C PRO A 432 -7.18 26.16 -35.77
N LYS A 433 -8.27 25.44 -36.09
CA LYS A 433 -9.65 25.96 -36.11
C LYS A 433 -10.36 25.94 -34.74
N LYS A 434 -9.68 25.52 -33.66
CA LYS A 434 -10.22 25.36 -32.29
C LYS A 434 -11.47 24.48 -32.14
N ARG A 435 -11.83 23.69 -33.17
CA ARG A 435 -13.01 22.79 -33.17
C ARG A 435 -12.78 21.43 -32.51
N SER A 436 -11.51 21.08 -32.33
CA SER A 436 -11.10 19.81 -31.73
C SER A 436 -9.85 19.96 -30.89
N PHE A 437 -9.71 19.06 -29.92
CA PHE A 437 -8.54 18.91 -29.07
C PHE A 437 -7.73 17.70 -29.52
N ARG A 438 -6.43 17.87 -29.75
CA ARG A 438 -5.47 16.77 -29.92
C ARG A 438 -4.88 16.42 -28.57
N ILE A 439 -5.04 15.19 -28.14
CA ILE A 439 -4.55 14.69 -26.84
C ILE A 439 -3.58 13.55 -27.08
N VAL A 440 -2.49 13.53 -26.31
CA VAL A 440 -1.53 12.42 -26.34
C VAL A 440 -2.07 11.23 -25.55
N GLY A 441 -2.19 10.08 -26.20
CA GLY A 441 -2.44 8.80 -25.54
C GLY A 441 -1.17 8.20 -24.93
N GLY A 442 -1.31 7.30 -23.96
CA GLY A 442 -0.17 6.55 -23.42
C GLY A 442 0.84 7.36 -22.58
N ASP A 443 0.36 8.30 -21.77
CA ASP A 443 1.19 9.05 -20.81
C ASP A 443 1.76 8.16 -19.65
N ASN A 444 2.91 8.53 -19.11
CA ASN A 444 3.83 7.66 -18.37
C ASN A 444 3.67 7.71 -16.83
N GLN A 445 2.71 8.48 -16.29
CA GLN A 445 2.56 8.67 -14.84
C GLN A 445 2.24 7.36 -14.10
N CYS A 446 1.34 6.55 -14.67
CA CYS A 446 1.04 5.24 -14.10
C CYS A 446 2.23 4.28 -14.19
N GLU A 447 3.06 4.37 -15.23
CA GLU A 447 4.30 3.59 -15.32
C GLU A 447 5.27 3.89 -14.20
N LEU A 448 5.39 5.16 -13.86
CA LEU A 448 6.25 5.60 -12.78
C LEU A 448 5.78 5.00 -11.46
N GLN A 449 4.48 5.04 -11.17
CA GLN A 449 3.90 4.43 -9.97
C GLN A 449 4.14 2.91 -9.93
N ILE A 450 3.99 2.23 -11.07
CA ILE A 450 4.27 0.80 -11.22
C ILE A 450 5.77 0.52 -11.00
N ALA A 451 6.65 1.33 -11.57
CA ALA A 451 8.10 1.19 -11.44
C ALA A 451 8.55 1.38 -9.99
N VAL A 452 7.99 2.38 -9.29
CA VAL A 452 8.19 2.58 -7.85
C VAL A 452 7.77 1.32 -7.09
N GLY A 453 6.57 0.80 -7.35
CA GLY A 453 6.08 -0.43 -6.73
C GLY A 453 6.98 -1.65 -6.99
N LYS A 454 7.41 -1.85 -8.24
CA LYS A 454 8.34 -2.95 -8.60
C LYS A 454 9.68 -2.83 -7.89
N ASN A 455 10.22 -1.61 -7.78
CA ASN A 455 11.46 -1.38 -7.06
C ASN A 455 11.31 -1.69 -5.56
N GLN A 456 10.16 -1.38 -4.96
CA GLN A 456 9.89 -1.79 -3.57
C GLN A 456 9.82 -3.31 -3.43
N LEU A 457 9.10 -3.99 -4.32
CA LEU A 457 9.00 -5.44 -4.28
C LEU A 457 10.36 -6.13 -4.48
N ARG A 458 11.28 -5.55 -5.27
CA ARG A 458 12.67 -6.03 -5.37
C ARG A 458 13.41 -5.87 -4.05
N ARG A 459 13.32 -4.71 -3.40
CA ARG A 459 13.99 -4.44 -2.11
C ARG A 459 13.60 -5.44 -1.02
N VAL A 460 12.36 -5.92 -1.05
CA VAL A 460 11.85 -6.88 -0.06
C VAL A 460 11.85 -8.33 -0.54
N ASN A 461 12.58 -8.63 -1.64
CA ASN A 461 12.65 -9.95 -2.27
C ASN A 461 11.28 -10.58 -2.60
N ALA A 462 10.24 -9.75 -2.77
CA ALA A 462 8.89 -10.14 -3.14
C ALA A 462 8.63 -10.06 -4.66
N LEU A 463 9.68 -9.88 -5.47
CA LEU A 463 9.63 -9.90 -6.92
C LEU A 463 10.52 -11.03 -7.46
N GLY A 464 9.97 -11.91 -8.31
CA GLY A 464 10.74 -12.98 -8.96
C GLY A 464 10.11 -14.36 -8.84
N ARG A 465 10.92 -15.41 -8.97
CA ARG A 465 10.47 -16.82 -8.95
C ARG A 465 10.00 -17.31 -7.57
N MET A 466 10.42 -16.62 -6.52
CA MET A 466 10.05 -16.90 -5.13
C MET A 466 9.05 -15.88 -4.57
N ALA A 467 8.45 -15.06 -5.44
CA ALA A 467 7.50 -14.06 -4.99
C ALA A 467 6.26 -14.71 -4.35
N PRO A 468 5.82 -14.23 -3.18
CA PRO A 468 4.69 -14.81 -2.47
C PRO A 468 3.38 -14.65 -3.26
N ARG A 469 2.42 -15.56 -3.05
CA ARG A 469 1.09 -15.54 -3.68
C ARG A 469 0.34 -14.20 -3.46
N HIS A 470 0.70 -13.49 -2.38
CA HIS A 470 0.08 -12.23 -1.95
C HIS A 470 0.98 -11.01 -2.17
N ALA A 471 1.82 -11.00 -3.21
CA ALA A 471 2.71 -9.86 -3.53
C ALA A 471 1.98 -8.50 -3.67
N HIS A 472 0.68 -8.49 -3.94
CA HIS A 472 -0.14 -7.28 -3.96
C HIS A 472 -0.33 -6.66 -2.55
N VAL A 473 -0.41 -7.47 -1.50
CA VAL A 473 -0.44 -7.00 -0.10
C VAL A 473 0.87 -6.26 0.21
N THR A 474 2.01 -6.86 -0.14
CA THR A 474 3.33 -6.23 0.03
C THR A 474 3.46 -4.91 -0.75
N LEU A 475 2.87 -4.85 -1.96
CA LEU A 475 2.85 -3.63 -2.76
C LEU A 475 2.04 -2.51 -2.10
N LEU A 476 0.84 -2.83 -1.60
CA LEU A 476 -0.03 -1.87 -0.90
C LEU A 476 0.62 -1.38 0.40
N ALA A 477 1.22 -2.30 1.17
CA ALA A 477 1.96 -1.95 2.38
C ALA A 477 3.14 -1.01 2.09
N ALA A 478 3.92 -1.31 1.05
CA ALA A 478 5.04 -0.47 0.64
C ALA A 478 4.59 0.92 0.15
N ARG A 479 3.43 1.00 -0.49
CA ARG A 479 2.80 2.26 -0.90
C ARG A 479 2.41 3.10 0.32
N ARG A 480 1.76 2.49 1.32
CA ARG A 480 1.41 3.17 2.57
C ARG A 480 2.63 3.79 3.24
N LEU A 481 3.69 2.99 3.40
CA LEU A 481 4.95 3.43 4.01
C LEU A 481 5.70 4.50 3.19
N LEU A 482 5.47 4.58 1.88
CA LEU A 482 6.02 5.66 1.06
C LEU A 482 5.30 7.00 1.29
N GLN A 483 4.02 6.95 1.64
CA GLN A 483 3.20 8.14 1.88
C GLN A 483 3.26 8.59 3.34
N ASN A 484 3.25 7.62 4.26
CA ASN A 484 3.22 7.81 5.70
C ASN A 484 4.27 6.90 6.35
N PRO A 485 5.57 7.26 6.29
CA PRO A 485 6.63 6.53 6.96
C PRO A 485 6.57 6.71 8.48
N GLY A 486 7.29 5.85 9.22
CA GLY A 486 7.49 5.98 10.67
C GLY A 486 6.73 4.98 11.53
N LEU A 487 7.16 4.87 12.80
CA LEU A 487 6.58 3.97 13.79
C LEU A 487 5.10 4.33 14.08
N ARG A 488 4.79 5.63 14.24
CA ARG A 488 3.43 6.12 14.49
C ARG A 488 2.41 5.55 13.50
N SER A 489 2.71 5.72 12.21
CA SER A 489 1.90 5.24 11.09
C SER A 489 1.66 3.73 11.16
N VAL A 490 2.69 2.95 11.53
CA VAL A 490 2.57 1.50 11.69
C VAL A 490 1.67 1.13 12.88
N LEU A 491 1.83 1.79 14.03
CA LEU A 491 1.01 1.54 15.22
C LEU A 491 -0.45 1.93 15.01
N ASP A 492 -0.72 3.11 14.44
CA ASP A 492 -2.08 3.56 14.13
C ASP A 492 -2.76 2.62 13.13
N THR A 493 -1.99 2.08 12.17
CA THR A 493 -2.49 1.09 11.22
C THR A 493 -2.88 -0.22 11.91
N LEU A 494 -2.04 -0.74 12.79
CA LEU A 494 -2.33 -1.97 13.55
C LEU A 494 -3.56 -1.78 14.45
N ARG A 495 -3.67 -0.62 15.10
CA ARG A 495 -4.85 -0.22 15.86
C ARG A 495 -6.11 -0.24 15.00
N ALA A 496 -6.09 0.47 13.87
CA ALA A 496 -7.25 0.58 12.98
C ALA A 496 -7.70 -0.79 12.44
N TYR A 497 -6.75 -1.66 12.09
CA TYR A 497 -7.08 -3.02 11.67
C TYR A 497 -7.71 -3.85 12.80
N ARG A 498 -7.16 -3.76 14.02
CA ARG A 498 -7.72 -4.44 15.20
C ARG A 498 -9.13 -3.96 15.51
N GLU A 499 -9.35 -2.65 15.61
CA GLU A 499 -10.65 -2.07 15.95
C GLU A 499 -11.74 -2.46 14.94
N ASP A 500 -11.40 -2.52 13.64
CA ASP A 500 -12.33 -2.95 12.58
C ASP A 500 -12.66 -4.46 12.59
N ARG A 501 -11.89 -5.27 13.32
CA ARG A 501 -12.02 -6.74 13.36
C ARG A 501 -12.50 -7.25 14.70
N ALA A 502 -12.08 -6.64 15.79
CA ALA A 502 -12.43 -7.02 17.13
C ALA A 502 -13.95 -6.93 17.31
N GLY A 503 -14.58 -8.04 17.71
CA GLY A 503 -16.03 -8.10 17.93
C GLY A 503 -16.90 -8.09 16.67
N LYS A 504 -16.30 -8.04 15.47
CA LYS A 504 -17.06 -8.11 14.21
C LYS A 504 -17.43 -9.54 13.88
N VAL A 505 -18.70 -9.77 13.56
CA VAL A 505 -19.19 -11.09 13.15
C VAL A 505 -18.45 -11.57 11.89
N GLY A 506 -17.96 -12.82 11.94
CA GLY A 506 -17.14 -13.45 10.91
C GLY A 506 -15.63 -13.20 11.05
N CYS A 507 -15.19 -12.32 11.95
CA CYS A 507 -13.77 -11.98 12.13
C CYS A 507 -13.14 -12.77 13.29
N ASN A 508 -12.85 -14.05 13.07
CA ASN A 508 -12.19 -14.89 14.06
C ASN A 508 -10.76 -14.39 14.37
N PRO A 509 -10.36 -14.20 15.64
CA PRO A 509 -9.00 -13.80 16.01
C PRO A 509 -7.92 -14.79 15.56
N ALA A 510 -8.27 -16.06 15.36
CA ALA A 510 -7.39 -17.07 14.76
C ALA A 510 -7.20 -16.88 13.23
N HIS A 511 -7.80 -15.87 12.62
CA HIS A 511 -7.60 -15.54 11.20
C HIS A 511 -6.91 -14.18 11.06
N PHE A 512 -6.32 -13.64 12.12
CA PHE A 512 -5.65 -12.35 12.11
C PHE A 512 -4.56 -12.32 11.05
N ALA A 513 -4.63 -11.35 10.12
CA ALA A 513 -3.69 -11.23 9.00
C ALA A 513 -3.57 -12.46 8.09
N ASP A 514 -4.51 -13.41 8.16
CA ASP A 514 -4.59 -14.53 7.23
C ASP A 514 -5.27 -14.08 5.94
N VAL A 515 -4.47 -13.87 4.89
CA VAL A 515 -4.96 -13.44 3.58
C VAL A 515 -5.98 -14.42 3.00
N LEU A 516 -5.90 -15.71 3.29
CA LEU A 516 -6.84 -16.67 2.72
C LEU A 516 -8.23 -16.60 3.36
N LYS A 517 -8.29 -16.15 4.63
CA LYS A 517 -9.52 -16.15 5.42
C LYS A 517 -10.14 -14.76 5.57
N ASP A 518 -9.34 -13.70 5.44
CA ASP A 518 -9.78 -12.30 5.51
C ASP A 518 -9.44 -11.54 4.21
N SER A 519 -9.61 -12.10 3.01
CA SER A 519 -9.32 -11.36 1.75
C SER A 519 -10.46 -10.48 1.23
N ARG A 520 -11.62 -10.45 1.86
CA ARG A 520 -12.82 -9.80 1.28
C ARG A 520 -12.59 -8.32 0.96
N TRP A 521 -11.86 -7.61 1.81
CA TRP A 521 -11.52 -6.20 1.62
C TRP A 521 -10.53 -5.93 0.49
N LEU A 522 -9.78 -6.93 0.02
CA LEU A 522 -8.80 -6.76 -1.06
C LEU A 522 -9.49 -6.57 -2.41
N PHE A 523 -10.59 -7.27 -2.65
CA PHE A 523 -11.28 -7.29 -3.95
C PHE A 523 -12.67 -6.63 -3.93
N ALA A 524 -13.05 -6.05 -2.78
CA ALA A 524 -14.25 -5.23 -2.61
C ALA A 524 -14.02 -3.78 -3.02
#